data_AF-A0A831R2E0-F1
#
_entry.id   AF-A0A831R2E0-F1
#
_cell.length_a   1.000
_cell.length_b   1.000
_cell.length_c   1.000
_cell.angle_alpha   90.00
_cell.angle_beta   90.00
_cell.angle_gamma   90.00
#
_symmetry.space_group_name_H-M   'P 1'
#
loop_
_entity.id
_entity.type
_entity.pdbx_description
1 polymer ?
#
loop_
_entity_poly.entity_id
_entity_poly.type
_entity_poly.pdbx_seq_one_letter_code
_entity_poly.pdbx_strand_id
1 'polypeptide(L)'
;MTAPLLAISLNSYGVEPVFNVQEHSIPDTLKPDALPLSFYTFEPQEYWAEPNDSYWMGFSNFILRQERLQSPKVQSFGQWADRTLSGEVHNLPHNGSYLRVGFATKSEYGDPAQFKPEVRFRLDVPTTRRKLRLVIESENNELIPLEERQRDRQLTEPDRTEGQTTGAFRYLSQIGDAINLSNDFGARLHFPPDAFWRMTAEKRWKPDATWNLRAQQRFYYYHQNGWGARTWFSAIRNIGNGWQFGSSSELEWVHSDSKFVAAQIFSTYKRLNNRSTVSPRIGVIGESQPGWRTTSAFMDLTWRYRLYSNWLFAELIPALTFPREKAFKDQGSVLFRVEMFFSGSINPDF
;
A
#
# COMPACT_ATOMS: atom_id res chain seq x y z
N MET A 1 61.40 -39.17 -16.13
CA MET A 1 61.81 -37.78 -15.84
C MET A 1 61.66 -37.01 -17.14
N THR A 2 60.49 -36.44 -17.39
CA THR A 2 60.18 -35.59 -18.56
C THR A 2 58.83 -34.92 -18.30
N ALA A 3 58.83 -33.62 -18.04
CA ALA A 3 57.64 -32.77 -18.08
C ALA A 3 57.22 -32.52 -19.54
N PRO A 4 55.95 -32.17 -19.78
CA PRO A 4 55.75 -30.90 -20.47
C PRO A 4 54.64 -30.01 -19.88
N LEU A 5 54.84 -28.72 -20.15
CA LEU A 5 54.08 -27.54 -19.79
C LEU A 5 52.84 -27.32 -20.67
N LEU A 6 51.83 -26.69 -20.05
CA LEU A 6 50.87 -25.68 -20.55
C LEU A 6 50.12 -25.87 -21.89
N ALA A 7 48.78 -25.82 -21.80
CA ALA A 7 47.99 -24.73 -22.41
C ALA A 7 46.56 -24.72 -21.82
N ILE A 8 46.19 -23.62 -21.17
CA ILE A 8 44.81 -23.33 -20.73
C ILE A 8 44.12 -22.61 -21.90
N SER A 9 43.13 -23.24 -22.51
CA SER A 9 42.23 -22.56 -23.46
C SER A 9 41.05 -21.95 -22.70
N LEU A 10 41.03 -20.61 -22.64
CA LEU A 10 39.87 -19.83 -22.23
C LEU A 10 38.93 -19.71 -23.45
N ASN A 11 37.91 -20.56 -23.52
CA ASN A 11 36.75 -20.31 -24.40
C ASN A 11 35.64 -19.65 -23.59
N SER A 12 35.52 -18.33 -23.74
CA SER A 12 34.40 -17.54 -23.27
C SER A 12 33.15 -17.85 -24.11
N TYR A 13 32.25 -18.67 -23.59
CA TYR A 13 30.89 -18.75 -24.11
C TYR A 13 30.10 -17.54 -23.58
N GLY A 14 29.92 -16.53 -24.42
CA GLY A 14 28.90 -15.51 -24.22
C GLY A 14 27.53 -16.15 -24.36
N VAL A 15 26.82 -16.27 -23.25
CA VAL A 15 25.40 -16.66 -23.22
C VAL A 15 24.59 -15.41 -23.59
N GLU A 16 24.16 -15.30 -24.85
CA GLU A 16 23.13 -14.32 -25.22
C GLU A 16 21.78 -14.76 -24.65
N PRO A 17 21.03 -13.88 -23.95
CA PRO A 17 19.66 -14.17 -23.57
C PRO A 17 18.76 -14.08 -24.81
N VAL A 18 18.27 -15.23 -25.27
CA VAL A 18 17.21 -15.30 -26.29
C VAL A 18 15.91 -14.76 -25.68
N PHE A 19 15.60 -13.49 -25.94
CA PHE A 19 14.29 -12.91 -25.67
C PHE A 19 13.29 -13.51 -26.66
N ASN A 20 12.46 -14.45 -26.23
CA ASN A 20 11.34 -14.91 -27.04
C ASN A 20 10.19 -13.90 -26.89
N VAL A 21 10.12 -12.93 -27.81
CA VAL A 21 9.01 -11.98 -27.90
C VAL A 21 7.80 -12.73 -28.43
N GLN A 22 6.75 -12.88 -27.61
CA GLN A 22 5.45 -13.33 -28.12
C GLN A 22 4.91 -12.27 -29.09
N GLU A 23 5.07 -12.50 -30.39
CA GLU A 23 4.43 -11.74 -31.45
C GLU A 23 2.90 -11.81 -31.25
N HIS A 24 2.34 -10.74 -30.72
CA HIS A 24 0.91 -10.53 -30.82
C HIS A 24 0.64 -10.15 -32.27
N SER A 25 -0.21 -10.92 -32.95
CA SER A 25 -0.62 -10.64 -34.32
C SER A 25 -1.17 -9.22 -34.39
N ILE A 26 -0.44 -8.35 -35.07
CA ILE A 26 -0.86 -6.98 -35.35
C ILE A 26 -2.22 -7.08 -36.07
N PRO A 27 -3.28 -6.40 -35.59
CA PRO A 27 -4.57 -6.36 -36.30
C PRO A 27 -4.34 -6.02 -37.77
N ASP A 28 -5.11 -6.62 -38.69
CA ASP A 28 -4.87 -6.46 -40.14
C ASP A 28 -4.81 -4.99 -40.61
N THR A 29 -5.45 -4.08 -39.86
CA THR A 29 -5.44 -2.62 -40.09
C THR A 29 -4.14 -1.92 -39.72
N LEU A 30 -3.24 -2.58 -38.99
CA LEU A 30 -1.96 -2.05 -38.53
C LEU A 30 -0.78 -2.80 -39.18
N LYS A 31 -1.04 -3.74 -40.09
CA LYS A 31 0.00 -4.40 -40.89
C LYS A 31 0.71 -3.37 -41.76
N PRO A 32 2.03 -3.50 -41.96
CA PRO A 32 2.78 -2.53 -42.75
C PRO A 32 2.18 -2.25 -44.13
N ASP A 33 1.71 -3.31 -44.80
CA ASP A 33 1.14 -3.22 -46.16
C ASP A 33 -0.26 -2.59 -46.20
N ALA A 34 -0.93 -2.48 -45.04
CA ALA A 34 -2.29 -1.92 -44.91
C ALA A 34 -2.29 -0.46 -44.46
N LEU A 35 -1.12 0.10 -44.13
CA LEU A 35 -0.99 1.48 -43.71
C LEU A 35 -0.90 2.42 -44.93
N PRO A 36 -1.54 3.61 -44.89
CA PRO A 36 -1.46 4.56 -45.99
C PRO A 36 -0.01 4.99 -46.22
N LEU A 37 0.34 5.35 -47.46
CA LEU A 37 1.70 5.80 -47.83
C LEU A 37 2.23 6.94 -46.93
N SER A 38 1.34 7.81 -46.45
CA SER A 38 1.65 8.88 -45.49
C SER A 38 2.20 8.39 -44.16
N PHE A 39 2.01 7.12 -43.80
CA PHE A 39 2.63 6.52 -42.62
C PHE A 39 4.15 6.28 -42.80
N TYR A 40 4.59 6.06 -44.03
CA TYR A 40 5.99 5.80 -44.39
C TYR A 40 6.73 7.03 -44.89
N THR A 41 5.99 8.06 -45.29
CA THR A 41 6.52 9.30 -45.82
C THR A 41 6.17 10.44 -44.87
N PHE A 42 7.15 10.94 -44.15
CA PHE A 42 7.03 12.18 -43.41
C PHE A 42 7.04 13.34 -44.41
N GLU A 43 6.13 14.31 -44.27
CA GLU A 43 6.27 15.56 -45.01
C GLU A 43 7.54 16.28 -44.53
N PRO A 44 8.27 17.02 -45.38
CA PRO A 44 9.53 17.69 -44.98
C PRO A 44 9.40 18.61 -43.77
N GLN A 45 8.19 19.07 -43.46
CA GLN A 45 7.87 19.91 -42.32
C GLN A 45 7.70 19.10 -41.01
N GLU A 46 7.34 17.81 -41.10
CA GLU A 46 7.21 16.91 -39.95
C GLU A 46 8.56 16.38 -39.46
N TYR A 47 9.56 16.27 -40.35
CA TYR A 47 10.93 15.86 -39.99
C TYR A 47 11.64 16.89 -39.09
N TRP A 48 11.22 18.16 -39.19
CA TRP A 48 11.68 19.27 -38.35
C TRP A 48 10.61 19.75 -37.36
N ALA A 49 9.52 19.00 -37.18
CA ALA A 49 8.58 19.30 -36.12
C ALA A 49 9.29 19.07 -34.79
N GLU A 50 9.58 20.16 -34.08
CA GLU A 50 10.00 20.06 -32.69
C GLU A 50 8.96 19.20 -31.94
N PRO A 51 9.39 18.24 -31.10
CA PRO A 51 8.45 17.49 -30.28
C PRO A 51 7.56 18.52 -29.61
N ASN A 52 6.26 18.49 -29.89
CA ASN A 52 5.39 19.48 -29.31
C ASN A 52 5.40 19.21 -27.81
N ASP A 53 6.16 20.02 -27.08
CA ASP A 53 6.44 19.90 -25.66
C ASP A 53 5.10 20.09 -24.94
N SER A 54 4.34 19.01 -24.88
CA SER A 54 3.08 19.00 -24.19
C SER A 54 3.40 19.21 -22.72
N TYR A 55 2.61 20.04 -22.04
CA TYR A 55 2.64 20.17 -20.59
C TYR A 55 2.67 18.78 -19.89
N TRP A 56 2.03 17.77 -20.50
CA TRP A 56 2.05 16.38 -20.04
C TRP A 56 3.42 15.69 -20.16
N MET A 57 4.18 15.93 -21.23
CA MET A 57 5.53 15.41 -21.39
C MET A 57 6.50 16.04 -20.39
N GLY A 58 6.46 17.37 -20.23
CA GLY A 58 7.26 18.08 -19.23
C GLY A 58 6.97 17.61 -17.79
N PHE A 59 5.69 17.47 -17.44
CA PHE A 59 5.28 16.93 -16.13
C PHE A 59 5.71 15.47 -15.94
N SER A 60 5.51 14.60 -16.94
CA SER A 60 5.93 13.19 -16.84
C SER A 60 7.44 13.05 -16.66
N ASN A 61 8.25 13.83 -17.40
CA ASN A 61 9.70 13.86 -17.27
C ASN A 61 10.13 14.40 -15.91
N PHE A 62 9.44 15.41 -15.37
CA PHE A 62 9.66 15.89 -14.01
C PHE A 62 9.42 14.80 -12.98
N ILE A 63 8.29 14.09 -13.05
CA ILE A 63 7.94 13.01 -12.11
C ILE A 63 8.93 11.84 -12.21
N LEU A 64 9.29 11.41 -13.42
CA LEU A 64 10.31 10.39 -13.66
C LEU A 64 11.68 10.82 -13.12
N ARG A 65 12.04 12.10 -13.25
CA ARG A 65 13.28 12.65 -12.69
C ARG A 65 13.23 12.70 -11.17
N GLN A 66 12.10 13.05 -10.55
CA GLN A 66 11.95 12.99 -9.09
C GLN A 66 12.12 11.57 -8.57
N GLU A 67 11.53 10.57 -9.23
CA GLU A 67 11.75 9.17 -8.84
C GLU A 67 13.22 8.79 -8.92
N ARG A 68 13.89 9.04 -10.06
CA ARG A 68 15.32 8.74 -10.22
C ARG A 68 16.23 9.47 -9.23
N LEU A 69 15.82 10.63 -8.73
CA LEU A 69 16.60 11.40 -7.76
C LEU A 69 16.30 11.00 -6.31
N GLN A 70 15.05 10.69 -5.99
CA GLN A 70 14.61 10.43 -4.61
C GLN A 70 14.69 8.94 -4.26
N SER A 71 14.42 8.01 -5.19
CA SER A 71 14.52 6.56 -4.97
C SER A 71 15.92 6.16 -4.47
N PRO A 72 17.04 6.57 -5.12
CA PRO A 72 18.37 6.22 -4.61
C PRO A 72 18.70 6.92 -3.30
N LYS A 73 18.12 8.10 -3.01
CA LYS A 73 18.31 8.82 -1.74
C LYS A 73 17.58 8.16 -0.58
N VAL A 74 16.35 7.70 -0.79
CA VAL A 74 15.58 6.93 0.21
C VAL A 74 16.26 5.58 0.43
N GLN A 75 16.72 4.93 -0.64
CA GLN A 75 17.47 3.68 -0.56
C GLN A 75 18.82 3.88 0.16
N SER A 76 19.57 4.93 -0.16
CA SER A 76 20.87 5.21 0.47
C SER A 76 20.73 5.71 1.90
N PHE A 77 19.69 6.46 2.23
CA PHE A 77 19.36 6.82 3.61
C PHE A 77 18.95 5.60 4.43
N GLY A 78 18.13 4.72 3.86
CA GLY A 78 17.78 3.43 4.46
C GLY A 78 19.01 2.54 4.69
N GLN A 79 19.92 2.46 3.72
CA GLN A 79 21.19 1.72 3.83
C GLN A 79 22.18 2.37 4.80
N TRP A 80 22.25 3.70 4.85
CA TRP A 80 23.08 4.46 5.78
C TRP A 80 22.59 4.28 7.22
N ALA A 81 21.28 4.38 7.45
CA ALA A 81 20.68 4.17 8.76
C ALA A 81 20.89 2.73 9.25
N ASP A 82 20.68 1.74 8.35
CA ASP A 82 20.96 0.34 8.61
C ASP A 82 22.45 0.13 8.97
N ARG A 83 23.38 0.66 8.17
CA ARG A 83 24.84 0.52 8.41
C ARG A 83 25.33 1.23 9.68
N THR A 84 24.79 2.41 9.98
CA THR A 84 25.23 3.24 11.12
C THR A 84 24.70 2.71 12.45
N LEU A 85 23.50 2.10 12.46
CA LEU A 85 22.83 1.69 13.70
C LEU A 85 22.86 0.17 13.96
N SER A 86 23.01 -0.67 12.93
CA SER A 86 23.13 -2.13 13.10
C SER A 86 24.57 -2.60 13.30
N GLY A 87 25.57 -1.86 12.79
CA GLY A 87 26.98 -2.24 12.84
C GLY A 87 27.36 -3.43 11.94
N GLU A 88 26.44 -3.96 11.12
CA GLU A 88 26.70 -5.08 10.21
C GLU A 88 26.70 -4.62 8.74
N VAL A 89 27.63 -5.16 7.93
CA VAL A 89 27.85 -4.79 6.51
C VAL A 89 26.92 -5.55 5.54
N HIS A 90 26.05 -6.43 6.06
CA HIS A 90 25.18 -7.28 5.24
C HIS A 90 23.75 -6.72 5.17
N ASN A 91 23.25 -6.52 3.94
CA ASN A 91 21.85 -6.15 3.68
C ASN A 91 20.91 -7.23 4.26
N LEU A 92 20.16 -6.88 5.31
CA LEU A 92 19.16 -7.78 5.89
C LEU A 92 17.94 -7.88 4.94
N PRO A 93 17.46 -9.10 4.60
CA PRO A 93 16.23 -9.25 3.84
C PRO A 93 15.05 -8.76 4.70
N HIS A 94 14.21 -7.87 4.14
CA HIS A 94 13.08 -7.16 4.77
C HIS A 94 13.43 -5.83 5.49
N ASN A 95 14.01 -4.87 4.76
CA ASN A 95 13.90 -3.46 5.14
C ASN A 95 12.45 -3.00 4.86
N GLY A 96 11.68 -2.75 5.92
CA GLY A 96 10.29 -2.30 5.83
C GLY A 96 10.12 -0.80 5.59
N SER A 97 11.23 -0.09 5.30
CA SER A 97 11.22 1.35 5.11
C SER A 97 10.65 1.73 3.73
N TYR A 98 9.76 2.72 3.71
CA TYR A 98 9.19 3.27 2.49
C TYR A 98 8.81 4.74 2.67
N LEU A 99 8.76 5.45 1.55
CA LEU A 99 8.09 6.73 1.40
C LEU A 99 6.98 6.56 0.36
N ARG A 100 5.75 6.93 0.72
CA ARG A 100 4.58 6.93 -0.16
C ARG A 100 4.08 8.36 -0.26
N VAL A 101 3.98 8.84 -1.49
CA VAL A 101 3.42 10.17 -1.77
C VAL A 101 2.19 9.95 -2.65
N GLY A 102 1.05 10.45 -2.22
CA GLY A 102 -0.22 10.31 -2.88
C GLY A 102 -0.88 11.66 -3.13
N PHE A 103 -1.73 11.70 -4.14
CA PHE A 103 -2.65 12.80 -4.39
C PHE A 103 -4.03 12.21 -4.57
N ALA A 104 -4.97 12.65 -3.75
CA ALA A 104 -6.34 12.21 -3.75
C ALA A 104 -7.26 13.35 -4.13
N THR A 105 -8.26 13.08 -4.97
CA THR A 105 -9.39 13.97 -5.20
C THR A 105 -10.68 13.22 -4.99
N LYS A 106 -11.57 13.75 -4.15
CA LYS A 106 -12.85 13.14 -3.82
C LYS A 106 -13.97 14.09 -4.21
N SER A 107 -14.97 13.56 -4.90
CA SER A 107 -16.27 14.23 -5.09
C SER A 107 -17.37 13.44 -4.38
N GLU A 108 -18.26 14.15 -3.69
CA GLU A 108 -19.43 13.58 -3.00
C GLU A 108 -20.71 14.28 -3.47
N TYR A 109 -21.87 13.65 -3.30
CA TYR A 109 -23.15 14.30 -3.52
C TYR A 109 -23.26 15.63 -2.76
N GLY A 110 -23.37 16.72 -3.51
CA GLY A 110 -23.58 18.05 -2.97
C GLY A 110 -22.30 18.82 -2.63
N ASP A 111 -21.13 18.18 -2.71
CA ASP A 111 -19.85 18.79 -2.37
C ASP A 111 -18.89 18.86 -3.56
N PRO A 112 -18.21 20.01 -3.78
CA PRO A 112 -17.22 20.14 -4.83
C PRO A 112 -16.03 19.21 -4.59
N ALA A 113 -15.33 18.85 -5.68
CA ALA A 113 -14.16 17.98 -5.59
C ALA A 113 -13.07 18.60 -4.71
N GLN A 114 -12.61 17.85 -3.70
CA GLN A 114 -11.57 18.30 -2.77
C GLN A 114 -10.25 17.61 -3.08
N PHE A 115 -9.20 18.38 -3.35
CA PHE A 115 -7.84 17.89 -3.55
C PHE A 115 -7.09 17.75 -2.22
N LYS A 116 -6.43 16.59 -2.00
CA LYS A 116 -5.73 16.26 -0.75
C LYS A 116 -4.39 15.58 -1.03
N PRO A 117 -3.26 16.20 -0.68
CA PRO A 117 -1.96 15.52 -0.70
C PRO A 117 -1.88 14.51 0.45
N GLU A 118 -1.36 13.33 0.16
CA GLU A 118 -1.10 12.26 1.12
C GLU A 118 0.41 12.01 1.18
N VAL A 119 1.01 12.05 2.37
CA VAL A 119 2.42 11.66 2.54
C VAL A 119 2.49 10.67 3.69
N ARG A 120 2.96 9.45 3.38
CA ARG A 120 3.20 8.41 4.37
C ARG A 120 4.64 7.99 4.32
N PHE A 121 5.32 7.99 5.45
CA PHE A 121 6.65 7.39 5.54
C PHE A 121 6.69 6.39 6.67
N ARG A 122 7.54 5.38 6.50
CA ARG A 122 7.93 4.44 7.54
C ARG A 122 9.41 4.20 7.42
N LEU A 123 10.13 4.32 8.52
CA LEU A 123 11.52 3.93 8.66
C LEU A 123 11.56 2.79 9.66
N ASP A 124 11.98 1.60 9.25
CA ASP A 124 12.08 0.39 10.07
C ASP A 124 13.55 -0.04 10.11
N VAL A 125 14.25 0.37 11.17
CA VAL A 125 15.68 0.10 11.33
C VAL A 125 15.89 -1.05 12.32
N PRO A 126 16.51 -2.17 11.90
CA PRO A 126 16.90 -3.21 12.83
C PRO A 126 18.04 -2.70 13.73
N THR A 127 17.93 -2.91 15.03
CA THR A 127 19.03 -2.64 15.98
C THR A 127 19.97 -3.83 16.05
N THR A 128 21.07 -3.72 16.80
CA THR A 128 22.05 -4.81 17.06
C THR A 128 21.40 -6.12 17.50
N ARG A 129 20.22 -6.06 18.13
CA ARG A 129 19.37 -7.24 18.38
C ARG A 129 18.31 -7.27 17.29
N ARG A 130 18.36 -8.23 16.35
CA ARG A 130 17.37 -8.40 15.25
C ARG A 130 15.88 -8.43 15.68
N LYS A 131 15.62 -8.64 16.97
CA LYS A 131 14.29 -8.61 17.63
C LYS A 131 13.84 -7.22 18.07
N LEU A 132 14.72 -6.22 18.13
CA LEU A 132 14.41 -4.84 18.49
C LEU A 132 14.59 -3.95 17.25
N ARG A 133 13.57 -3.16 16.94
CA ARG A 133 13.51 -2.29 15.77
C ARG A 133 13.15 -0.87 16.19
N LEU A 134 13.79 0.13 15.59
CA LEU A 134 13.34 1.50 15.66
C LEU A 134 12.38 1.74 14.49
N VAL A 135 11.15 2.12 14.79
CA VAL A 135 10.10 2.41 13.81
C VAL A 135 9.70 3.87 13.92
N ILE A 136 9.88 4.63 12.84
CA ILE A 136 9.39 6.01 12.75
C ILE A 136 8.36 6.05 11.61
N GLU A 137 7.11 6.40 11.90
CA GLU A 137 6.03 6.41 10.92
C GLU A 137 5.14 7.65 11.05
N SER A 138 4.60 8.15 9.95
CA SER A 138 3.84 9.42 9.91
C SER A 138 2.38 9.33 10.36
N GLU A 139 1.86 8.13 10.62
CA GLU A 139 0.44 7.94 10.90
C GLU A 139 0.20 6.71 11.76
N ASN A 140 -0.78 6.80 12.66
CA ASN A 140 -1.17 5.73 13.57
C ASN A 140 -2.69 5.58 13.51
N ASN A 141 -3.17 4.49 12.90
CA ASN A 141 -4.60 4.32 12.59
C ASN A 141 -5.46 4.12 13.85
N GLU A 142 -4.88 3.82 15.01
CA GLU A 142 -5.58 3.41 16.23
C GLU A 142 -6.53 4.47 16.80
N LEU A 143 -6.27 5.75 16.52
CA LEU A 143 -7.09 6.86 17.03
C LEU A 143 -8.13 7.33 16.01
N ILE A 144 -8.09 6.76 14.80
CA ILE A 144 -9.08 7.04 13.77
C ILE A 144 -10.30 6.13 14.02
N PRO A 145 -11.51 6.70 14.18
CA PRO A 145 -12.74 5.93 14.33
C PRO A 145 -12.84 4.82 13.28
N LEU A 146 -13.29 3.62 13.66
CA LEU A 146 -13.38 2.48 12.73
C LEU A 146 -14.21 2.80 11.47
N GLU A 147 -15.33 3.51 11.61
CA GLU A 147 -16.12 3.95 10.47
C GLU A 147 -15.31 4.80 9.50
N GLU A 148 -14.61 5.78 10.04
CA GLU A 148 -13.72 6.64 9.28
C GLU A 148 -12.60 5.81 8.67
N ARG A 149 -11.93 4.89 9.37
CA ARG A 149 -10.89 4.02 8.79
C ARG A 149 -11.35 3.18 7.60
N GLN A 150 -12.56 2.64 7.67
CA GLN A 150 -13.11 1.82 6.59
C GLN A 150 -13.53 2.69 5.40
N ARG A 151 -14.06 3.89 5.68
CA ARG A 151 -14.29 4.94 4.69
C ARG A 151 -13.00 5.54 4.14
N ASP A 152 -11.94 5.64 4.94
CA ASP A 152 -10.68 6.36 4.69
C ASP A 152 -9.72 5.58 3.80
N ARG A 153 -9.96 4.26 3.66
CA ARG A 153 -9.45 3.54 2.49
C ARG A 153 -9.89 4.21 1.18
N GLN A 154 -10.89 5.08 1.22
CA GLN A 154 -11.50 5.80 0.10
C GLN A 154 -11.60 7.30 0.33
N LEU A 155 -11.22 7.85 1.49
CA LEU A 155 -11.49 9.22 1.91
C LEU A 155 -10.40 9.77 2.82
N THR A 156 -10.25 11.09 2.84
CA THR A 156 -9.41 11.82 3.80
C THR A 156 -10.24 13.07 4.11
N GLU A 157 -10.53 13.40 5.37
CA GLU A 157 -11.17 14.68 5.73
C GLU A 157 -10.13 15.80 5.92
N PRO A 158 -10.50 17.08 5.68
CA PRO A 158 -9.57 18.20 5.70
C PRO A 158 -9.15 18.66 7.11
N ASP A 159 -9.81 18.21 8.18
CA ASP A 159 -9.49 18.64 9.55
C ASP A 159 -8.33 17.86 10.19
N ARG A 160 -7.68 16.95 9.47
CA ARG A 160 -6.45 16.30 9.93
C ARG A 160 -5.21 16.94 9.31
N THR A 161 -4.92 18.17 9.77
CA THR A 161 -3.63 18.85 9.51
C THR A 161 -2.46 18.22 10.29
N GLU A 162 -2.69 17.24 11.15
CA GLU A 162 -1.60 16.62 11.91
C GLU A 162 -1.27 15.21 11.39
N GLY A 163 -0.48 15.16 10.32
CA GLY A 163 0.38 14.00 10.04
C GLY A 163 1.39 13.84 11.17
N GLN A 164 0.95 13.29 12.30
CA GLN A 164 1.76 13.20 13.51
C GLN A 164 2.82 12.12 13.31
N THR A 165 4.08 12.57 13.27
CA THR A 165 5.21 11.64 13.25
C THR A 165 5.24 10.88 14.57
N THR A 166 5.19 9.57 14.50
CA THR A 166 5.26 8.65 15.63
C THR A 166 6.60 7.94 15.60
N GLY A 167 7.37 8.06 16.69
CA GLY A 167 8.60 7.31 16.88
C GLY A 167 8.39 6.22 17.92
N ALA A 168 8.79 4.98 17.62
CA ALA A 168 8.59 3.84 18.49
C ALA A 168 9.73 2.83 18.45
N PHE A 169 10.07 2.28 19.60
CA PHE A 169 10.86 1.06 19.70
C PHE A 169 9.92 -0.15 19.70
N ARG A 170 10.10 -1.02 18.71
CA ARG A 170 9.33 -2.25 18.53
C ARG A 170 10.17 -3.45 18.93
N TYR A 171 9.69 -4.19 19.91
CA TYR A 171 10.22 -5.48 20.31
C TYR A 171 9.39 -6.62 19.73
N LEU A 172 10.02 -7.45 18.90
CA LEU A 172 9.45 -8.62 18.26
C LEU A 172 9.79 -9.88 19.05
N SER A 173 8.77 -10.65 19.36
CA SER A 173 8.89 -11.96 20.00
C SER A 173 7.91 -12.94 19.36
N GLN A 174 8.08 -14.23 19.65
CA GLN A 174 7.19 -15.28 19.18
C GLN A 174 6.82 -16.13 20.40
N ILE A 175 5.53 -16.42 20.55
CA ILE A 175 5.04 -17.39 21.55
C ILE A 175 4.78 -18.72 20.84
N GLY A 176 5.56 -19.73 21.22
CA GLY A 176 5.65 -20.98 20.48
C GLY A 176 6.09 -20.74 19.03
N ASP A 177 5.68 -21.62 18.12
CA ASP A 177 6.07 -21.56 16.71
C ASP A 177 5.01 -20.91 15.80
N ALA A 178 3.97 -20.28 16.37
CA ALA A 178 2.79 -19.87 15.58
C ALA A 178 2.28 -18.44 15.85
N ILE A 179 2.58 -17.85 17.02
CA ILE A 179 2.04 -16.54 17.40
C ILE A 179 3.16 -15.51 17.36
N ASN A 180 3.04 -14.55 16.46
CA ASN A 180 3.93 -13.40 16.39
C ASN A 180 3.44 -12.34 17.37
N LEU A 181 4.33 -11.89 18.26
CA LEU A 181 4.09 -10.81 19.20
C LEU A 181 4.96 -9.61 18.87
N SER A 182 4.36 -8.42 18.90
CA SER A 182 5.08 -7.15 18.85
C SER A 182 4.66 -6.26 20.01
N ASN A 183 5.64 -5.70 20.73
CA ASN A 183 5.44 -4.69 21.76
C ASN A 183 6.12 -3.41 21.31
N ASP A 184 5.33 -2.35 21.13
CA ASP A 184 5.80 -1.04 20.69
C ASP A 184 5.72 -0.08 21.88
N PHE A 185 6.81 0.64 22.13
CA PHE A 185 6.90 1.71 23.11
C PHE A 185 7.41 2.96 22.40
N GLY A 186 6.65 4.06 22.47
CA GLY A 186 6.99 5.23 21.68
C GLY A 186 6.31 6.50 22.13
N ALA A 187 6.48 7.55 21.33
CA ALA A 187 5.80 8.80 21.51
C ALA A 187 5.38 9.37 20.15
N ARG A 188 4.21 10.00 20.12
CA ARG A 188 3.76 10.82 19.00
C ARG A 188 4.36 12.21 19.16
N LEU A 189 5.06 12.65 18.11
CA LEU A 189 5.75 13.94 18.03
C LEU A 189 4.75 15.03 17.60
N HIS A 190 3.80 15.32 18.49
CA HIS A 190 3.01 16.55 18.47
C HIS A 190 3.22 17.28 19.80
N PHE A 191 2.74 18.52 19.93
CA PHE A 191 2.85 19.25 21.18
C PHE A 191 1.47 19.39 21.83
N PRO A 192 1.26 18.92 23.07
CA PRO A 192 2.21 18.18 23.92
C PRO A 192 2.45 16.75 23.42
N PRO A 193 3.67 16.18 23.62
CA PRO A 193 3.98 14.84 23.16
C PRO A 193 3.11 13.80 23.85
N ASP A 194 2.67 12.79 23.10
CA ASP A 194 1.84 11.72 23.63
C ASP A 194 2.57 10.38 23.60
N ALA A 195 2.95 9.93 24.79
CA ALA A 195 3.56 8.62 24.97
C ALA A 195 2.52 7.52 24.76
N PHE A 196 2.95 6.42 24.14
CA PHE A 196 2.07 5.29 23.90
C PHE A 196 2.77 3.95 24.09
N TRP A 197 1.96 2.96 24.41
CA TRP A 197 2.31 1.56 24.41
C TRP A 197 1.32 0.78 23.56
N ARG A 198 1.81 -0.17 22.77
CA ARG A 198 0.97 -1.03 21.93
C ARG A 198 1.51 -2.46 21.93
N MET A 199 0.63 -3.41 22.23
CA MET A 199 0.91 -4.83 22.09
C MET A 199 0.04 -5.40 20.97
N THR A 200 0.64 -6.11 20.02
CA THR A 200 -0.07 -6.85 18.97
C THR A 200 0.32 -8.31 19.03
N ALA A 201 -0.68 -9.18 19.14
CA ALA A 201 -0.56 -10.62 18.97
C ALA A 201 -1.22 -11.01 17.65
N GLU A 202 -0.50 -11.73 16.80
CA GLU A 202 -0.98 -12.16 15.50
C GLU A 202 -0.71 -13.64 15.29
N LYS A 203 -1.74 -14.37 14.86
CA LYS A 203 -1.63 -15.76 14.44
C LYS A 203 -2.14 -15.89 13.02
N ARG A 204 -1.37 -16.58 12.18
CA ARG A 204 -1.79 -16.99 10.83
C ARG A 204 -1.83 -18.49 10.77
N TRP A 205 -2.85 -19.03 10.12
CA TRP A 205 -2.92 -20.47 9.87
C TRP A 205 -3.64 -20.74 8.56
N LYS A 206 -3.23 -21.82 7.91
CA LYS A 206 -3.82 -22.33 6.68
C LYS A 206 -4.38 -23.71 6.98
N PRO A 207 -5.66 -23.82 7.37
CA PRO A 207 -6.24 -25.11 7.72
C PRO A 207 -6.29 -26.06 6.51
N ASP A 208 -6.36 -25.52 5.30
CA ASP A 208 -6.23 -26.27 4.05
C ASP A 208 -5.51 -25.42 2.97
N ALA A 209 -5.42 -25.94 1.75
CA ALA A 209 -4.77 -25.26 0.62
C ALA A 209 -5.55 -24.03 0.10
N THR A 210 -6.81 -23.87 0.49
CA THR A 210 -7.73 -22.85 -0.03
C THR A 210 -7.91 -21.69 0.94
N TRP A 211 -7.94 -21.93 2.24
CA TRP A 211 -8.19 -20.94 3.27
C TRP A 211 -6.89 -20.40 3.88
N ASN A 212 -6.84 -19.09 4.01
CA ASN A 212 -5.82 -18.37 4.76
C ASN A 212 -6.52 -17.56 5.85
N LEU A 213 -6.29 -17.95 7.09
CA LEU A 213 -6.93 -17.35 8.26
C LEU A 213 -5.91 -16.53 9.04
N ARG A 214 -6.32 -15.35 9.48
CA ARG A 214 -5.50 -14.45 10.30
C ARG A 214 -6.35 -13.92 11.45
N ALA A 215 -5.87 -14.10 12.67
CA ALA A 215 -6.41 -13.42 13.84
C ALA A 215 -5.35 -12.49 14.40
N GLN A 216 -5.79 -11.30 14.78
CA GLN A 216 -4.97 -10.28 15.39
C GLN A 216 -5.69 -9.72 16.61
N GLN A 217 -5.03 -9.77 17.75
CA GLN A 217 -5.44 -9.06 18.95
C GLN A 217 -4.48 -7.90 19.17
N ARG A 218 -4.99 -6.70 19.40
CA ARG A 218 -4.19 -5.51 19.70
C ARG A 218 -4.72 -4.84 20.95
N PHE A 219 -3.81 -4.45 21.83
CA PHE A 219 -4.06 -3.58 22.96
C PHE A 219 -3.18 -2.35 22.80
N TYR A 220 -3.73 -1.18 23.07
CA TYR A 220 -2.99 0.06 23.01
C TYR A 220 -3.37 0.97 24.17
N TYR A 221 -2.42 1.79 24.59
CA TYR A 221 -2.61 2.86 25.57
C TYR A 221 -1.87 4.10 25.07
N TYR A 222 -2.59 5.20 25.01
CA TYR A 222 -2.08 6.54 24.74
C TYR A 222 -2.29 7.38 26.00
N HIS A 223 -1.30 8.16 26.41
CA HIS A 223 -1.40 8.96 27.63
C HIS A 223 -2.55 9.97 27.57
N GLN A 224 -2.77 10.58 26.39
CA GLN A 224 -3.82 11.58 26.18
C GLN A 224 -5.18 10.98 25.80
N ASN A 225 -5.22 9.93 24.98
CA ASN A 225 -6.47 9.36 24.45
C ASN A 225 -6.99 8.14 25.24
N GLY A 226 -6.21 7.62 26.18
CA GLY A 226 -6.54 6.43 26.94
C GLY A 226 -6.24 5.13 26.19
N TRP A 227 -6.90 4.06 26.60
CA TRP A 227 -6.64 2.71 26.07
C TRP A 227 -7.74 2.22 25.12
N GLY A 228 -7.41 1.18 24.38
CA GLY A 228 -8.38 0.44 23.60
C GLY A 228 -7.90 -0.97 23.31
N ALA A 229 -8.83 -1.78 22.82
CA ALA A 229 -8.55 -3.15 22.45
C ALA A 229 -9.24 -3.47 21.13
N ARG A 230 -8.49 -4.06 20.19
CA ARG A 230 -8.99 -4.40 18.86
C ARG A 230 -8.79 -5.88 18.61
N THR A 231 -9.89 -6.56 18.32
CA THR A 231 -9.93 -7.93 17.83
C THR A 231 -10.23 -7.89 16.34
N TRP A 232 -9.37 -8.48 15.52
CA TRP A 232 -9.56 -8.56 14.08
C TRP A 232 -9.36 -9.99 13.60
N PHE A 233 -10.32 -10.48 12.84
CA PHE A 233 -10.29 -11.79 12.21
C PHE A 233 -10.49 -11.62 10.71
N SER A 234 -9.67 -12.29 9.91
CA SER A 234 -9.87 -12.38 8.48
C SER A 234 -9.73 -13.80 7.97
N ALA A 235 -10.59 -14.12 7.01
CA ALA A 235 -10.63 -15.39 6.32
C ALA A 235 -10.63 -15.13 4.82
N ILE A 236 -9.57 -15.56 4.14
CA ILE A 236 -9.41 -15.37 2.69
C ILE A 236 -9.38 -16.74 2.04
N ARG A 237 -10.10 -16.90 0.92
CA ARG A 237 -10.03 -18.10 0.10
C ARG A 237 -10.04 -17.80 -1.38
N ASN A 238 -9.41 -18.67 -2.16
CA ASN A 238 -9.59 -18.65 -3.62
C ASN A 238 -10.97 -19.26 -3.96
N ILE A 239 -11.73 -18.60 -4.82
CA ILE A 239 -13.07 -19.05 -5.27
C ILE A 239 -13.08 -19.46 -6.75
N GLY A 240 -11.91 -19.53 -7.39
CA GLY A 240 -11.75 -19.94 -8.80
C GLY A 240 -11.65 -18.76 -9.76
N ASN A 241 -11.26 -19.02 -11.01
CA ASN A 241 -11.17 -18.03 -12.09
C ASN A 241 -10.34 -16.77 -11.74
N GLY A 242 -9.32 -16.94 -10.89
CA GLY A 242 -8.45 -15.87 -10.39
C GLY A 242 -9.07 -14.95 -9.33
N TRP A 243 -10.27 -15.27 -8.82
CA TRP A 243 -10.93 -14.50 -7.77
C TRP A 243 -10.55 -15.01 -6.38
N GLN A 244 -10.30 -14.08 -5.47
CA GLN A 244 -10.15 -14.32 -4.05
C GLN A 244 -11.31 -13.68 -3.30
N PHE A 245 -11.95 -14.43 -2.42
CA PHE A 245 -12.96 -13.94 -1.49
C PHE A 245 -12.32 -13.74 -0.12
N GLY A 246 -12.66 -12.63 0.53
CA GLY A 246 -12.24 -12.30 1.89
C GLY A 246 -13.45 -11.94 2.75
N SER A 247 -13.45 -12.45 3.98
CA SER A 247 -14.32 -11.99 5.05
C SER A 247 -13.46 -11.42 6.16
N SER A 248 -13.83 -10.24 6.65
CA SER A 248 -13.11 -9.50 7.69
C SER A 248 -14.09 -9.08 8.78
N SER A 249 -13.85 -9.53 10.00
CA SER A 249 -14.60 -9.16 11.19
C SER A 249 -13.70 -8.36 12.11
N GLU A 250 -14.15 -7.20 12.54
CA GLU A 250 -13.42 -6.32 13.44
C GLU A 250 -14.30 -5.92 14.62
N LEU A 251 -13.75 -5.95 15.82
CA LEU A 251 -14.36 -5.47 17.05
C LEU A 251 -13.34 -4.63 17.81
N GLU A 252 -13.68 -3.39 18.10
CA GLU A 252 -12.82 -2.42 18.77
C GLU A 252 -13.52 -1.85 20.00
N TRP A 253 -12.85 -1.91 21.15
CA TRP A 253 -13.24 -1.20 22.36
C TRP A 253 -12.54 0.16 22.39
N VAL A 254 -13.34 1.23 22.46
CA VAL A 254 -12.88 2.61 22.51
C VAL A 254 -13.18 3.16 23.91
N HIS A 255 -12.14 3.36 24.72
CA HIS A 255 -12.33 3.77 26.12
C HIS A 255 -12.91 5.18 26.26
N SER A 256 -12.49 6.14 25.41
CA SER A 256 -12.98 7.52 25.44
C SER A 256 -14.51 7.61 25.36
N ASP A 257 -15.10 6.73 24.55
CA ASP A 257 -16.53 6.71 24.25
C ASP A 257 -17.27 5.61 25.02
N SER A 258 -16.54 4.78 25.78
CA SER A 258 -17.06 3.63 26.53
C SER A 258 -17.98 2.73 25.70
N LYS A 259 -17.57 2.48 24.44
CA LYS A 259 -18.35 1.70 23.47
C LYS A 259 -17.50 0.70 22.71
N PHE A 260 -18.16 -0.34 22.23
CA PHE A 260 -17.63 -1.19 21.18
C PHE A 260 -18.06 -0.66 19.82
N VAL A 261 -17.15 -0.71 18.85
CA VAL A 261 -17.44 -0.52 17.43
C VAL A 261 -17.07 -1.81 16.71
N ALA A 262 -17.98 -2.30 15.88
CA ALA A 262 -17.80 -3.53 15.11
C ALA A 262 -17.93 -3.25 13.62
N ALA A 263 -17.15 -3.95 12.81
CA ALA A 263 -17.30 -3.95 11.36
C ALA A 263 -17.25 -5.37 10.81
N GLN A 264 -18.15 -5.66 9.87
CA GLN A 264 -18.13 -6.88 9.08
C GLN A 264 -18.02 -6.50 7.61
N ILE A 265 -16.97 -6.98 6.94
CA ILE A 265 -16.66 -6.63 5.56
C ILE A 265 -16.49 -7.91 4.75
N PHE A 266 -17.14 -7.93 3.60
CA PHE A 266 -16.91 -8.93 2.57
C PHE A 266 -16.25 -8.23 1.38
N SER A 267 -15.16 -8.82 0.91
CA SER A 267 -14.40 -8.29 -0.21
C SER A 267 -14.14 -9.40 -1.21
N THR A 268 -14.12 -9.06 -2.49
CA THR A 268 -13.52 -9.92 -3.50
C THR A 268 -12.34 -9.18 -4.12
N TYR A 269 -11.37 -9.94 -4.62
CA TYR A 269 -10.19 -9.40 -5.27
C TYR A 269 -9.89 -10.22 -6.51
N LYS A 270 -9.58 -9.52 -7.61
CA LYS A 270 -9.09 -10.16 -8.82
C LYS A 270 -8.04 -9.29 -9.50
N ARG A 271 -6.96 -9.94 -9.90
CA ARG A 271 -5.99 -9.37 -10.83
C ARG A 271 -6.53 -9.60 -12.24
N LEU A 272 -6.86 -8.52 -12.95
CA LEU A 272 -7.40 -8.57 -14.32
C LEU A 272 -6.26 -8.79 -15.32
N ASN A 273 -5.12 -8.12 -15.11
CA ASN A 273 -3.90 -8.29 -15.88
C ASN A 273 -2.68 -7.86 -15.03
N ASN A 274 -1.51 -7.76 -15.64
CA ASN A 274 -0.26 -7.36 -14.97
C ASN A 274 -0.24 -5.89 -14.49
N ARG A 275 -1.22 -5.06 -14.89
CA ARG A 275 -1.32 -3.65 -14.52
C ARG A 275 -2.60 -3.32 -13.76
N SER A 276 -3.63 -4.15 -13.79
CA SER A 276 -4.94 -3.80 -13.28
C SER A 276 -5.49 -4.84 -12.30
N THR A 277 -6.02 -4.34 -11.19
CA THR A 277 -6.69 -5.13 -10.17
C THR A 277 -8.03 -4.50 -9.81
N VAL A 278 -8.99 -5.33 -9.46
CA VAL A 278 -10.31 -4.92 -9.04
C VAL A 278 -10.64 -5.55 -7.70
N SER A 279 -11.21 -4.75 -6.80
CA SER A 279 -11.54 -5.19 -5.45
C SER A 279 -12.87 -4.60 -4.99
N PRO A 280 -14.02 -5.21 -5.34
CA PRO A 280 -15.31 -4.80 -4.81
C PRO A 280 -15.44 -5.23 -3.35
N ARG A 281 -16.09 -4.38 -2.55
CA ARG A 281 -16.35 -4.63 -1.13
C ARG A 281 -17.77 -4.20 -0.77
N ILE A 282 -18.30 -4.89 0.23
CA ILE A 282 -19.50 -4.50 0.94
C ILE A 282 -19.23 -4.62 2.44
N GLY A 283 -19.76 -3.71 3.24
CA GLY A 283 -19.51 -3.71 4.66
C GLY A 283 -20.64 -3.10 5.47
N VAL A 284 -20.71 -3.53 6.72
CA VAL A 284 -21.63 -2.99 7.72
C VAL A 284 -20.83 -2.66 8.97
N ILE A 285 -21.11 -1.51 9.56
CA ILE A 285 -20.46 -0.98 10.75
C ILE A 285 -21.54 -0.71 11.80
N GLY A 286 -21.25 -1.01 13.06
CA GLY A 286 -22.15 -0.79 14.17
C GLY A 286 -21.42 -0.44 15.45
N GLU A 287 -22.15 0.12 16.40
CA GLU A 287 -21.64 0.48 17.72
C GLU A 287 -22.57 -0.04 18.82
N SER A 288 -22.03 -0.19 20.04
CA SER A 288 -22.77 -0.78 21.17
C SER A 288 -23.52 0.21 22.05
N GLN A 289 -23.30 1.53 21.92
CA GLN A 289 -23.95 2.56 22.74
C GLN A 289 -24.94 3.38 21.90
N PRO A 290 -26.14 3.69 22.42
CA PRO A 290 -26.73 3.27 23.71
C PRO A 290 -27.23 1.80 23.72
N GLY A 291 -27.13 1.14 22.58
CA GLY A 291 -27.39 -0.28 22.37
C GLY A 291 -26.82 -0.66 21.01
N TRP A 292 -26.72 -1.96 20.71
CA TRP A 292 -26.19 -2.40 19.41
C TRP A 292 -27.02 -1.85 18.26
N ARG A 293 -26.37 -1.02 17.44
CA ARG A 293 -27.02 -0.37 16.30
C ARG A 293 -26.04 -0.23 15.14
N THR A 294 -26.52 -0.47 13.94
CA THR A 294 -25.76 -0.22 12.70
C THR A 294 -25.56 1.28 12.50
N THR A 295 -24.33 1.77 12.46
CA THR A 295 -24.03 3.19 12.17
C THR A 295 -24.02 3.46 10.69
N SER A 296 -23.51 2.52 9.89
CA SER A 296 -23.39 2.69 8.44
C SER A 296 -23.30 1.35 7.72
N ALA A 297 -23.78 1.32 6.49
CA ALA A 297 -23.49 0.26 5.53
C ALA A 297 -22.88 0.90 4.27
N PHE A 298 -21.97 0.20 3.62
CA PHE A 298 -21.32 0.71 2.42
C PHE A 298 -21.06 -0.38 1.39
N MET A 299 -20.94 0.04 0.14
CA MET A 299 -20.41 -0.76 -0.95
C MET A 299 -19.45 0.07 -1.77
N ASP A 300 -18.43 -0.56 -2.30
CA ASP A 300 -17.43 0.13 -3.08
C ASP A 300 -16.71 -0.78 -4.07
N LEU A 301 -16.01 -0.15 -5.01
CA LEU A 301 -15.20 -0.83 -6.00
C LEU A 301 -13.86 -0.12 -6.12
N THR A 302 -12.79 -0.72 -5.60
CA THR A 302 -11.44 -0.23 -5.89
C THR A 302 -10.96 -0.78 -7.22
N TRP A 303 -10.82 0.08 -8.22
CA TRP A 303 -10.09 -0.22 -9.45
C TRP A 303 -8.70 0.42 -9.38
N ARG A 304 -7.67 -0.41 -9.26
CA ARG A 304 -6.28 0.03 -9.20
C ARG A 304 -5.56 -0.32 -10.50
N TYR A 305 -4.84 0.66 -11.03
CA TYR A 305 -4.08 0.56 -12.27
C TYR A 305 -2.64 1.01 -12.04
N ARG A 306 -1.70 0.19 -12.49
CA ARG A 306 -0.26 0.43 -12.43
C ARG A 306 0.13 1.26 -13.63
N LEU A 307 0.31 2.56 -13.41
CA LEU A 307 0.64 3.53 -14.45
C LEU A 307 2.07 3.31 -14.96
N TYR A 308 3.02 3.10 -14.05
CA TYR A 308 4.42 2.94 -14.42
C TYR A 308 5.21 2.09 -13.43
N SER A 309 5.96 1.13 -13.98
CA SER A 309 6.82 0.20 -13.25
C SER A 309 6.10 -0.39 -12.02
N ASN A 310 6.79 -0.62 -10.91
CA ASN A 310 6.26 -1.12 -9.65
C ASN A 310 6.02 -0.02 -8.60
N TRP A 311 6.14 1.26 -8.95
CA TRP A 311 6.12 2.36 -7.98
C TRP A 311 5.00 3.39 -8.21
N LEU A 312 4.43 3.51 -9.41
CA LEU A 312 3.38 4.49 -9.71
C LEU A 312 2.04 3.81 -10.00
N PHE A 313 1.02 4.17 -9.22
CA PHE A 313 -0.32 3.61 -9.31
C PHE A 313 -1.38 4.71 -9.35
N ALA A 314 -2.49 4.43 -10.02
CA ALA A 314 -3.73 5.18 -9.93
C ALA A 314 -4.83 4.28 -9.39
N GLU A 315 -5.74 4.84 -8.60
CA GLU A 315 -6.92 4.19 -8.07
C GLU A 315 -8.16 5.03 -8.41
N LEU A 316 -9.21 4.37 -8.87
CA LEU A 316 -10.54 4.94 -8.98
C LEU A 316 -11.47 4.12 -8.07
N ILE A 317 -12.16 4.82 -7.18
CA ILE A 317 -12.94 4.20 -6.13
C ILE A 317 -14.32 4.88 -6.07
N PRO A 318 -15.28 4.44 -6.90
CA PRO A 318 -16.69 4.74 -6.65
C PRO A 318 -17.15 4.01 -5.38
N ALA A 319 -17.89 4.72 -4.56
CA ALA A 319 -18.43 4.22 -3.31
C ALA A 319 -19.84 4.74 -3.07
N LEU A 320 -20.66 3.90 -2.44
CA LEU A 320 -22.00 4.23 -2.00
C LEU A 320 -22.11 3.89 -0.52
N THR A 321 -22.44 4.89 0.28
CA THR A 321 -22.57 4.72 1.73
C THR A 321 -23.96 5.09 2.19
N PHE A 322 -24.45 4.40 3.22
CA PHE A 322 -25.77 4.57 3.80
C PHE A 322 -25.61 4.88 5.30
N PRO A 323 -25.26 6.11 5.68
CA PRO A 323 -25.07 6.49 7.07
C PRO A 323 -26.41 6.62 7.81
N ARG A 324 -26.46 6.14 9.05
CA ARG A 324 -27.63 6.27 9.94
C ARG A 324 -28.00 7.74 10.18
N GLU A 325 -27.02 8.63 10.30
CA GLU A 325 -27.24 10.06 10.57
C GLU A 325 -28.09 10.74 9.48
N LYS A 326 -28.04 10.22 8.24
CA LYS A 326 -28.89 10.64 7.12
C LYS A 326 -30.04 9.66 6.88
N ALA A 327 -30.50 8.97 7.92
CA ALA A 327 -31.57 7.98 7.88
C ALA A 327 -31.34 6.86 6.84
N PHE A 328 -30.08 6.42 6.68
CA PHE A 328 -29.66 5.45 5.65
C PHE A 328 -29.95 5.89 4.21
N LYS A 329 -30.06 7.19 3.96
CA LYS A 329 -30.10 7.73 2.60
C LYS A 329 -28.75 7.47 1.91
N ASP A 330 -28.81 7.14 0.63
CA ASP A 330 -27.65 6.86 -0.20
C ASP A 330 -26.76 8.10 -0.36
N GLN A 331 -25.46 7.92 -0.15
CA GLN A 331 -24.42 8.93 -0.32
C GLN A 331 -23.36 8.36 -1.26
N GLY A 332 -23.46 8.73 -2.54
CA GLY A 332 -22.47 8.40 -3.56
C GLY A 332 -21.24 9.29 -3.47
N SER A 333 -20.08 8.69 -3.68
CA SER A 333 -18.82 9.41 -3.81
C SER A 333 -17.91 8.72 -4.81
N VAL A 334 -17.00 9.48 -5.39
CA VAL A 334 -15.94 8.96 -6.26
C VAL A 334 -14.62 9.54 -5.78
N LEU A 335 -13.70 8.66 -5.41
CA LEU A 335 -12.32 9.01 -5.13
C LEU A 335 -11.44 8.63 -6.32
N PHE A 336 -10.62 9.57 -6.76
CA PHE A 336 -9.48 9.30 -7.62
C PHE A 336 -8.20 9.54 -6.84
N ARG A 337 -7.26 8.59 -6.88
CA ARG A 337 -5.99 8.67 -6.17
C ARG A 337 -4.85 8.31 -7.10
N VAL A 338 -3.74 9.04 -7.01
CA VAL A 338 -2.47 8.66 -7.64
C VAL A 338 -1.44 8.50 -6.53
N GLU A 339 -0.72 7.39 -6.52
CA GLU A 339 0.23 7.05 -5.47
C GLU A 339 1.58 6.65 -6.06
N MET A 340 2.63 7.14 -5.39
CA MET A 340 4.03 6.85 -5.69
C MET A 340 4.66 6.17 -4.49
N PHE A 341 5.31 5.04 -4.70
CA PHE A 341 5.99 4.25 -3.68
C PHE A 341 7.51 4.23 -3.90
N PHE A 342 8.25 4.73 -2.94
CA PHE A 342 9.71 4.72 -2.94
C PHE A 342 10.19 3.77 -1.83
N SER A 343 10.79 2.63 -2.19
CA SER A 343 11.36 1.66 -1.24
C SER A 343 12.54 0.91 -1.86
N GLY A 344 13.49 0.48 -1.02
CA GLY A 344 14.67 -0.30 -1.45
C GLY A 344 14.35 -1.75 -1.84
N SER A 345 13.18 -2.27 -1.49
CA SER A 345 12.68 -3.58 -1.91
C SER A 345 11.16 -3.52 -2.14
N ILE A 346 10.74 -3.13 -3.34
CA ILE A 346 9.32 -3.15 -3.70
C ILE A 346 8.96 -4.57 -4.16
N ASN A 347 8.15 -5.28 -3.37
CA ASN A 347 7.52 -6.52 -3.80
C ASN A 347 6.44 -6.17 -4.86
N PRO A 348 6.47 -6.76 -6.07
CA PRO A 348 5.51 -6.46 -7.14
C PRO A 348 4.05 -6.86 -6.84
N ASP A 349 3.77 -7.51 -5.71
CA ASP A 349 2.43 -7.94 -5.31
C ASP A 349 1.65 -6.96 -4.41
N PHE A 350 2.11 -5.72 -4.25
CA PHE A 350 1.39 -4.65 -3.52
C PHE A 350 0.32 -3.92 -4.34
#